data_AF-A0A7K4CTX9-F1
#
_entry.id   AF-A0A7K4CTX9-F1
#
_cell.length_a   1.000
_cell.length_b   1.000
_cell.length_c   1.000
_cell.angle_alpha   90.00
_cell.angle_beta   90.00
_cell.angle_gamma   90.00
#
_symmetry.space_group_name_H-M   'P 1'
#
loop_
_entity.id
_entity.type
_entity.pdbx_description
1 polymer ?
#
loop_
_entity_poly.entity_id
_entity_poly.type
_entity_poly.pdbx_seq_one_letter_code
_entity_poly.pdbx_strand_id
1 'polypeptide(L)'
;DIFFGADLAYIRGSSNPSDANYNPQWKWMDPYVLADKSKNGGFNVCPTILLHGTNDYVTPGWSRQLESILEKNGNIAIGAYYPLGAHAFEAIHWLHYGQSTLYHVERFLALTH
;
A
#
# COMPACT_ATOMS: atom_id res chain seq x y z
N ASP A 1 27.81 0.40 -14.15
CA ASP A 1 28.12 0.05 -12.75
C ASP A 1 27.85 1.21 -11.82
N ILE A 2 26.72 1.18 -11.11
CA ILE A 2 26.44 2.10 -10.01
C ILE A 2 26.32 1.21 -8.78
N PHE A 3 27.35 1.26 -7.93
CA PHE A 3 27.38 0.66 -6.61
C PHE A 3 26.28 1.33 -5.76
N PHE A 4 25.15 0.67 -5.60
CA PHE A 4 24.27 0.93 -4.47
C PHE A 4 25.03 0.49 -3.21
N GLY A 5 25.24 1.41 -2.28
CA GLY A 5 25.97 1.16 -1.04
C GLY A 5 25.43 -0.03 -0.26
N ALA A 6 26.35 -0.78 0.34
CA ALA A 6 26.11 -2.00 1.12
C ALA A 6 25.30 -1.79 2.42
N ASP A 7 24.76 -0.59 2.66
CA ASP A 7 24.11 -0.19 3.91
C ASP A 7 22.60 0.09 3.77
N LEU A 8 22.01 -0.12 2.59
CA LEU A 8 20.55 -0.12 2.44
C LEU A 8 20.04 -1.55 2.50
N ALA A 9 19.15 -1.82 3.46
CA ALA A 9 18.40 -3.08 3.49
C ALA A 9 17.63 -3.20 2.17
N TYR A 10 18.07 -4.11 1.29
CA TYR A 10 17.32 -4.47 0.09
C TYR A 10 16.66 -5.82 0.33
N ILE A 11 15.33 -5.84 0.22
CA ILE A 11 14.54 -7.06 0.34
C ILE A 11 14.32 -7.56 -1.10
N ARG A 12 14.88 -8.72 -1.44
CA ARG A 12 14.76 -9.36 -2.77
C ARG A 12 14.09 -10.71 -2.64
N GLY A 13 13.04 -10.93 -3.41
CA GLY A 13 12.29 -12.18 -3.45
C GLY A 13 11.14 -12.07 -4.44
N SER A 14 10.63 -13.22 -4.85
CA SER A 14 9.59 -13.29 -5.88
C SER A 14 8.59 -14.38 -5.54
N SER A 15 7.33 -14.16 -5.87
CA SER A 15 6.29 -15.19 -5.85
C SER A 15 6.23 -16.00 -7.15
N ASN A 16 7.13 -15.75 -8.11
CA ASN A 16 7.22 -16.49 -9.36
C ASN A 16 8.07 -17.78 -9.18
N PRO A 17 7.51 -18.98 -9.45
CA PRO A 17 8.23 -20.25 -9.30
C PRO A 17 9.49 -20.38 -10.16
N SER A 18 9.64 -19.60 -11.23
CA SER A 18 10.83 -19.63 -12.09
C SER A 18 12.01 -18.79 -11.59
N ASP A 19 11.83 -17.97 -10.56
CA ASP A 19 12.85 -17.03 -10.11
C ASP A 19 13.79 -17.67 -9.08
N ALA A 20 15.09 -17.36 -9.15
CA ALA A 20 16.11 -17.91 -8.24
C ALA A 20 15.87 -17.56 -6.76
N ASN A 21 15.11 -16.49 -6.49
CA ASN A 21 14.70 -16.07 -5.15
C ASN A 21 13.22 -16.36 -4.88
N TYR A 22 12.68 -17.44 -5.46
CA TYR A 22 11.30 -17.83 -5.29
C TYR A 22 11.00 -18.14 -3.82
N ASN A 23 9.98 -17.49 -3.30
CA ASN A 23 9.35 -17.87 -2.06
C ASN A 23 7.82 -17.82 -2.25
N PRO A 24 7.11 -18.96 -2.17
CA PRO A 24 5.67 -19.03 -2.39
C PRO A 24 4.86 -18.14 -1.43
N GLN A 25 5.42 -17.82 -0.26
CA GLN A 25 4.75 -16.96 0.73
C GLN A 25 4.77 -15.49 0.33
N TRP A 26 5.66 -15.06 -0.57
CA TRP A 26 5.73 -13.66 -1.02
C TRP A 26 4.49 -13.24 -1.79
N LYS A 27 3.71 -14.18 -2.34
CA LYS A 27 2.42 -13.88 -2.95
C LYS A 27 1.44 -13.23 -1.95
N TRP A 28 1.60 -13.53 -0.67
CA TRP A 28 0.78 -12.97 0.40
C TRP A 28 1.27 -11.58 0.85
N MET A 29 2.45 -11.15 0.39
CA MET A 29 2.95 -9.79 0.56
C MET A 29 2.49 -8.87 -0.59
N ASP A 30 1.90 -9.43 -1.65
CA ASP A 30 1.31 -8.65 -2.74
C ASP A 30 -0.10 -8.17 -2.32
N PRO A 31 -0.30 -6.85 -2.13
CA PRO A 31 -1.59 -6.31 -1.71
C PRO A 31 -2.69 -6.57 -2.74
N TYR A 32 -2.37 -6.73 -4.03
CA TYR A 32 -3.36 -7.06 -5.06
C TYR A 32 -3.86 -8.49 -4.96
N VAL A 33 -2.98 -9.42 -4.54
CA VAL A 33 -3.39 -10.81 -4.27
C VAL A 33 -4.31 -10.86 -3.06
N LEU A 34 -4.00 -10.11 -2.00
CA LEU A 34 -4.84 -10.04 -0.80
C LEU A 34 -6.20 -9.40 -1.07
N ALA A 35 -6.24 -8.34 -1.88
CA ALA A 35 -7.46 -7.60 -2.20
C ALA A 35 -8.43 -8.35 -3.14
N ASP A 36 -7.92 -9.31 -3.91
CA ASP A 36 -8.67 -10.07 -4.91
C ASP A 36 -9.20 -11.39 -4.31
N LYS A 37 -10.53 -11.50 -4.14
CA LYS A 37 -11.16 -12.69 -3.54
C LYS A 37 -10.92 -13.96 -4.34
N SER A 38 -10.74 -13.85 -5.65
CA SER A 38 -10.43 -15.01 -6.50
C SER A 38 -9.02 -15.57 -6.25
N LYS A 39 -8.12 -14.75 -5.69
CA LYS A 39 -6.71 -15.10 -5.45
C LYS A 39 -6.40 -15.34 -3.98
N ASN A 40 -7.18 -14.74 -3.07
CA ASN A 40 -6.97 -14.90 -1.64
C ASN A 40 -7.71 -16.10 -1.03
N GLY A 41 -8.54 -16.83 -1.79
CA GLY A 41 -9.35 -17.94 -1.25
C GLY A 41 -10.73 -17.54 -0.76
N GLY A 42 -11.23 -16.37 -1.18
CA GLY A 42 -12.56 -15.86 -0.84
C GLY A 42 -12.65 -15.13 0.50
N PHE A 43 -11.52 -14.90 1.19
CA PHE A 43 -11.50 -14.20 2.47
C PHE A 43 -11.85 -12.72 2.31
N ASN A 44 -12.57 -12.18 3.29
CA ASN A 44 -12.78 -10.74 3.39
C ASN A 44 -11.51 -10.09 3.95
N VAL A 45 -11.17 -8.92 3.38
CA VAL A 45 -10.12 -8.07 3.94
C VAL A 45 -10.76 -7.11 4.93
N CYS A 46 -10.02 -6.72 5.97
CA CYS A 46 -10.44 -5.67 6.88
C CYS A 46 -10.75 -4.37 6.10
N PRO A 47 -11.66 -3.51 6.61
CA PRO A 47 -11.77 -2.16 6.10
C PRO A 47 -10.39 -1.53 5.94
N THR A 48 -10.15 -0.84 4.82
CA THR A 48 -8.83 -0.32 4.47
C THR A 48 -8.89 1.17 4.15
N ILE A 49 -7.95 1.95 4.69
CA ILE A 49 -7.69 3.32 4.25
C ILE A 49 -6.36 3.36 3.48
N LEU A 50 -6.37 3.98 2.30
CA LEU A 50 -5.21 4.11 1.42
C LEU A 50 -4.80 5.58 1.35
N LEU A 51 -3.61 5.88 1.87
CA LEU A 51 -3.04 7.23 1.85
C LEU A 51 -2.07 7.33 0.68
N HIS A 52 -2.22 8.36 -0.17
CA HIS A 52 -1.33 8.49 -1.32
C HIS A 52 -1.12 9.94 -1.75
N GLY A 53 0.14 10.33 -1.90
CA GLY A 53 0.51 11.63 -2.48
C GLY A 53 0.50 11.57 -4.00
N THR A 54 -0.09 12.56 -4.68
CA THR A 54 -0.20 12.52 -6.15
C THR A 54 1.14 12.73 -6.88
N ASN A 55 2.21 13.07 -6.15
CA ASN A 55 3.56 13.25 -6.68
C ASN A 55 4.55 12.22 -6.09
N ASP A 56 4.05 11.08 -5.61
CA ASP A 56 4.87 9.94 -5.22
C ASP A 56 5.46 9.25 -6.48
N TYR A 57 6.74 9.49 -6.74
CA TYR A 57 7.48 8.88 -7.84
C TYR A 57 8.01 7.48 -7.52
N VAL A 58 7.99 7.07 -6.24
CA VAL A 58 8.46 5.75 -5.79
C VAL A 58 7.40 4.69 -6.09
N THR A 59 6.12 5.03 -5.88
CA THR A 59 4.99 4.12 -6.14
C THR A 59 3.86 4.78 -6.95
N PRO A 60 4.07 5.16 -8.22
CA PRO A 60 3.11 6.01 -8.94
C PRO A 60 1.72 5.37 -9.09
N GLY A 61 0.70 5.97 -8.45
CA GLY A 61 -0.72 5.66 -8.70
C GLY A 61 -1.20 4.27 -8.26
N TRP A 62 -0.37 3.49 -7.55
CA TRP A 62 -0.68 2.10 -7.18
C TRP A 62 -1.93 1.98 -6.30
N SER A 63 -2.13 2.93 -5.40
CA SER A 63 -3.24 2.95 -4.44
C SER A 63 -4.61 3.05 -5.11
N ARG A 64 -4.72 3.77 -6.25
CA ARG A 64 -5.98 3.84 -7.02
C ARG A 64 -6.36 2.50 -7.62
N GLN A 65 -5.37 1.76 -8.10
CA GLN A 65 -5.59 0.41 -8.63
C GLN A 65 -6.01 -0.53 -7.49
N LEU A 66 -5.34 -0.44 -6.33
CA LEU A 66 -5.68 -1.27 -5.18
C LEU A 66 -7.09 -0.95 -4.65
N GLU A 67 -7.44 0.32 -4.51
CA GLU A 67 -8.78 0.79 -4.12
C GLU A 67 -9.83 0.16 -5.04
N SER A 68 -9.66 0.29 -6.36
CA SER A 68 -10.60 -0.28 -7.33
C SER A 68 -10.76 -1.80 -7.19
N ILE A 69 -9.67 -2.53 -6.91
CA ILE A 69 -9.73 -3.99 -6.71
C ILE A 69 -10.47 -4.32 -5.42
N LEU A 70 -10.18 -3.61 -4.32
CA LEU A 70 -10.85 -3.81 -3.03
C LEU A 70 -12.36 -3.59 -3.17
N GLU A 71 -12.77 -2.47 -3.77
CA GLU A 71 -14.18 -2.12 -3.98
C GLU A 71 -14.90 -3.13 -4.88
N LYS A 72 -14.28 -3.53 -6.00
CA LYS A 72 -14.84 -4.56 -6.90
C LYS A 72 -15.05 -5.91 -6.22
N ASN A 73 -14.26 -6.21 -5.19
CA ASN A 73 -14.40 -7.43 -4.39
C ASN A 73 -15.34 -7.27 -3.19
N GLY A 74 -16.03 -6.13 -3.08
CA GLY A 74 -16.97 -5.83 -1.99
C GLY A 74 -16.30 -5.59 -0.65
N ASN A 75 -15.00 -5.23 -0.63
CA ASN A 75 -14.32 -4.78 0.57
C ASN A 75 -14.55 -3.27 0.77
N ILE A 76 -14.53 -2.81 2.01
CA ILE A 76 -14.60 -1.38 2.33
C ILE A 76 -13.20 -0.78 2.14
N ALA A 77 -13.07 0.15 1.19
CA ALA A 77 -11.84 0.89 0.94
C ALA A 77 -12.12 2.40 0.90
N ILE A 78 -11.19 3.19 1.44
CA ILE A 78 -11.23 4.66 1.39
C ILE A 78 -9.89 5.17 0.85
N GLY A 79 -9.88 5.79 -0.32
CA GLY A 79 -8.72 6.50 -0.86
C GLY A 79 -8.64 7.95 -0.36
N ALA A 80 -7.52 8.31 0.26
CA ALA A 80 -7.17 9.68 0.63
C ALA A 80 -5.98 10.15 -0.23
N TYR A 81 -6.28 10.97 -1.23
CA TYR A 81 -5.32 11.44 -2.23
C TYR A 81 -4.89 12.87 -1.94
N TYR A 82 -3.59 13.06 -1.67
CA TYR A 82 -3.02 14.35 -1.27
C TYR A 82 -2.32 15.01 -2.46
N PRO A 83 -2.86 16.12 -3.00
CA PRO A 83 -2.27 16.81 -4.14
C PRO A 83 -0.83 17.23 -3.85
N LEU A 84 0.09 17.01 -4.80
CA LEU A 84 1.51 17.34 -4.66
C LEU A 84 2.25 16.64 -3.50
N GLY A 85 1.60 15.75 -2.75
CA GLY A 85 2.26 14.93 -1.73
C GLY A 85 3.32 14.05 -2.39
N ALA A 86 4.56 14.14 -1.90
CA ALA A 86 5.65 13.25 -2.29
C ALA A 86 5.60 11.93 -1.51
N HIS A 87 6.50 11.00 -1.82
CA HIS A 87 6.65 9.80 -1.00
C HIS A 87 6.92 10.16 0.48
N ALA A 88 6.26 9.48 1.41
CA ALA A 88 6.36 9.71 2.86
C ALA A 88 6.00 11.13 3.33
N PHE A 89 5.13 11.86 2.61
CA PHE A 89 4.69 13.20 3.00
C PHE A 89 4.03 13.23 4.39
N GLU A 90 3.43 12.12 4.80
CA GLU A 90 2.74 11.95 6.08
C GLU A 90 3.68 11.86 7.27
N ALA A 91 4.95 11.48 7.06
CA ALA A 91 5.96 11.39 8.12
C ALA A 91 6.28 12.77 8.74
N ILE A 92 5.99 13.85 8.01
CA ILE A 92 6.27 15.21 8.43
C ILE A 92 5.03 15.78 9.16
N HIS A 93 4.92 15.44 10.44
CA HIS A 93 3.75 15.72 11.28
C HIS A 93 3.40 17.22 11.43
N TRP A 94 4.32 18.17 11.18
CA TRP A 94 4.02 19.60 11.25
C TRP A 94 3.41 20.18 9.96
N LEU A 95 3.39 19.42 8.86
CA LEU A 95 2.76 19.86 7.61
C LEU A 95 1.25 19.63 7.66
N HIS A 96 0.48 20.47 6.96
CA HIS A 96 -0.98 20.33 6.88
C HIS A 96 -1.41 18.94 6.40
N TYR A 97 -0.69 18.34 5.47
CA TYR A 97 -0.98 16.98 5.00
C TYR A 97 -0.64 15.89 6.04
N GLY A 98 0.44 16.05 6.81
CA GLY A 98 0.74 15.14 7.92
C GLY A 98 -0.34 15.20 9.01
N GLN A 99 -0.75 16.41 9.41
CA GLN A 99 -1.84 16.63 10.37
C GLN A 99 -3.18 16.04 9.88
N SER A 100 -3.54 16.31 8.62
CA SER A 100 -4.78 15.78 8.01
C SER A 100 -4.75 14.25 7.93
N THR A 101 -3.62 13.67 7.55
CA THR A 101 -3.43 12.22 7.51
C THR A 101 -3.63 11.61 8.89
N LEU A 102 -2.97 12.17 9.91
CA LEU A 102 -3.11 11.70 11.29
C LEU A 102 -4.57 11.73 11.75
N TYR A 103 -5.26 12.86 11.54
CA TYR A 103 -6.67 13.01 11.89
C TYR A 103 -7.55 11.92 11.21
N HIS A 104 -7.39 11.70 9.91
CA HIS A 104 -8.22 10.74 9.19
C HIS A 104 -7.90 9.29 9.57
N VAL A 105 -6.63 8.95 9.81
CA VAL A 105 -6.23 7.61 10.28
C VAL A 105 -6.76 7.34 11.68
N GLU A 106 -6.63 8.29 12.61
CA GLU A 106 -7.18 8.17 13.97
C GLU A 106 -8.69 7.92 13.94
N ARG A 107 -9.43 8.67 13.12
CA ARG A 107 -10.88 8.49 12.99
C ARG A 107 -11.24 7.17 12.32
N PHE A 108 -10.50 6.77 11.30
CA PHE A 108 -10.69 5.49 10.65
C PHE A 108 -10.54 4.33 11.63
N LEU A 109 -9.45 4.32 12.41
CA LEU A 109 -9.22 3.32 13.45
C LEU A 109 -10.34 3.36 14.51
N ALA A 110 -10.71 4.53 15.02
CA ALA A 110 -11.77 4.65 16.02
C ALA A 110 -13.14 4.12 15.57
N LEU A 111 -13.41 4.08 14.26
CA LEU A 111 -14.68 3.63 13.68
C LEU A 111 -14.65 2.19 13.17
N THR A 112 -13.48 1.54 13.14
CA THR A 112 -13.29 0.20 12.58
C THR A 112 -12.90 -0.86 13.61
N HIS A 113 -12.71 -0.45 14.87
CA HIS A 113 -12.58 -1.30 16.06
C HIS A 113 -13.92 -1.44 16.78
#